data_AF-A0A2G6J6S4-F1
#
_entry.id   AF-A0A2G6J6S4-F1
#
_cell.length_a   1.000
_cell.length_b   1.000
_cell.length_c   1.000
_cell.angle_alpha   90.00
_cell.angle_beta   90.00
_cell.angle_gamma   90.00
#
_symmetry.space_group_name_H-M   'P 1'
#
loop_
_entity.id
_entity.type
_entity.pdbx_description
1 polymer ?
#
loop_
_entity_poly.entity_id
_entity_poly.type
_entity_poly.pdbx_seq_one_letter_code
_entity_poly.pdbx_strand_id
1 'polypeptide(L)'
;MVPYLAALGLLYGGSAAAEITNFEFVGIEGVGELSGALNDRLGTEVNAKGHVINLSDCRAYAGGQSVWTVRISPLPGDTYQFAAGYAPPGKNCPTASSSLTEEEGTCYVEYSGRDLDRTTIEFNVDFDELTGGDCDSNEQDKATVYVIIEEPTAVTPIVEAEQIEVTVDLRPPAAPQGVTLTPGDGRFTVNWKDDANSGDEVEYIVYYDQVEFTADAIATVSRKRGVTTTSVSIEDSGLVNGLTYYVRVAAIDEADNLSPLSEVQTVTPQETEDFWERYQAAGGSDAGDFCFIATAAYGSAMTSELGALRAFRDRILMSSSTGRAFVDGYYRWGRFAAAWIADKPGLRAVARVLLVPLVWLAKLALWLSPMGLLFALGAAAIALTWMRRRVVQHILRDVPMEARR
;
A
#
# COMPACT_ATOMS: atom_id res chain seq x y z
N MET A 1 50.76 32.15 3.37
CA MET A 1 51.27 32.21 4.76
C MET A 1 50.07 32.24 5.71
N VAL A 2 49.51 31.06 6.01
CA VAL A 2 48.80 30.65 7.24
C VAL A 2 48.79 29.11 7.19
N PRO A 3 49.42 28.38 8.14
CA PRO A 3 49.40 26.92 8.14
C PRO A 3 48.22 26.38 8.95
N TYR A 4 47.72 25.23 8.49
CA TYR A 4 46.80 24.34 9.20
C TYR A 4 47.39 23.90 10.55
N LEU A 5 46.60 23.99 11.61
CA LEU A 5 46.88 23.39 12.92
C LEU A 5 46.20 22.01 12.98
N ALA A 6 47.03 21.00 13.22
CA ALA A 6 46.65 19.60 13.37
C ALA A 6 45.71 19.39 14.57
N ALA A 7 44.61 18.69 14.35
CA ALA A 7 43.79 18.15 15.42
C ALA A 7 44.52 16.98 16.08
N LEU A 8 44.62 17.02 17.41
CA LEU A 8 45.07 15.91 18.23
C LEU A 8 44.21 14.67 17.95
N GLY A 9 44.86 13.59 17.54
CA GLY A 9 44.28 12.25 17.61
C GLY A 9 44.15 11.83 19.06
N LEU A 10 42.92 11.71 19.54
CA LEU A 10 42.60 10.87 20.69
C LEU A 10 42.30 9.47 20.15
N LEU A 11 43.20 8.56 20.48
CA LEU A 11 43.06 7.11 20.31
C LEU A 11 41.82 6.64 21.06
N TYR A 12 40.83 6.10 20.36
CA TYR A 12 39.85 5.16 20.89
C TYR A 12 39.57 4.10 19.82
N GLY A 13 39.59 2.83 20.23
CA GLY A 13 39.26 1.68 19.38
C GLY A 13 40.44 0.75 19.07
N GLY A 14 41.15 0.29 20.10
CA GLY A 14 42.07 -0.84 20.01
C GLY A 14 41.41 -2.11 20.56
N SER A 15 41.20 -3.06 19.67
CA SER A 15 40.63 -4.42 19.83
C SER A 15 41.11 -5.27 21.01
N ALA A 16 40.20 -6.06 21.58
CA ALA A 16 40.45 -7.32 22.30
C ALA A 16 39.12 -8.12 22.28
N ALA A 17 38.99 -9.40 21.95
CA ALA A 17 39.90 -10.48 21.59
C ALA A 17 39.10 -11.52 20.76
N ALA A 18 39.81 -12.24 19.88
CA ALA A 18 39.48 -13.48 19.15
C ALA A 18 38.00 -13.91 18.94
N GLU A 19 37.59 -13.90 17.67
CA GLU A 19 36.49 -14.69 17.08
C GLU A 19 36.73 -16.18 17.38
N ILE A 20 35.92 -16.78 18.26
CA ILE A 20 36.00 -18.20 18.59
C ILE A 20 35.83 -19.00 17.30
N THR A 21 36.84 -19.80 16.92
CA THR A 21 36.79 -20.46 15.62
C THR A 21 35.66 -21.51 15.63
N ASN A 22 34.66 -21.34 14.76
CA ASN A 22 33.50 -22.23 14.60
C ASN A 22 32.51 -22.26 15.79
N PHE A 23 32.26 -21.11 16.41
CA PHE A 23 31.11 -20.89 17.28
C PHE A 23 29.81 -20.76 16.46
N GLU A 24 28.74 -21.41 16.92
CA GLU A 24 27.42 -21.45 16.28
C GLU A 24 26.34 -21.25 17.35
N PHE A 25 25.50 -20.22 17.25
CA PHE A 25 24.26 -20.13 18.02
C PHE A 25 23.22 -21.07 17.41
N VAL A 26 22.84 -22.10 18.15
CA VAL A 26 22.01 -23.21 17.64
C VAL A 26 20.52 -22.90 17.78
N GLY A 27 20.13 -22.13 18.80
CA GLY A 27 18.76 -21.67 18.98
C GLY A 27 18.34 -21.50 20.44
N ILE A 28 17.06 -21.18 20.59
CA ILE A 28 16.40 -20.92 21.86
C ILE A 28 15.22 -21.90 21.99
N GLU A 29 15.18 -22.66 23.09
CA GLU A 29 14.05 -23.54 23.43
C GLU A 29 13.31 -23.03 24.67
N GLY A 30 12.01 -23.32 24.78
CA GLY A 30 11.24 -23.04 26.00
C GLY A 30 10.56 -21.67 26.09
N VAL A 31 10.88 -20.72 25.20
CA VAL A 31 10.04 -19.53 24.97
C VAL A 31 8.81 -19.99 24.19
N GLY A 32 7.62 -19.96 24.84
CA GLY A 32 6.38 -20.46 24.26
C GLY A 32 6.19 -19.97 22.82
N GLU A 33 5.79 -20.86 21.92
CA GLU A 33 5.62 -20.59 20.48
C GLU A 33 4.53 -19.53 20.21
N LEU A 34 4.79 -18.26 20.52
CA LEU A 34 3.97 -17.15 20.07
C LEU A 34 4.55 -16.69 18.73
N SER A 35 4.19 -17.45 17.69
CA SER A 35 4.14 -17.03 16.29
C SER A 35 5.44 -16.86 15.49
N GLY A 36 6.61 -17.25 15.99
CA GLY A 36 7.86 -17.23 15.21
C GLY A 36 8.50 -15.85 15.03
N ALA A 37 7.77 -14.75 15.25
CA ALA A 37 8.28 -13.38 15.14
C ALA A 37 9.48 -13.08 16.07
N LEU A 38 9.49 -13.63 17.30
CA LEU A 38 10.65 -13.49 18.20
C LEU A 38 11.85 -14.29 17.68
N ASN A 39 11.65 -15.51 17.19
CA ASN A 39 12.74 -16.33 16.64
C ASN A 39 13.35 -15.67 15.39
N ASP A 40 12.52 -15.01 14.59
CA ASP A 40 12.96 -14.24 13.41
C ASP A 40 13.80 -13.02 13.83
N ARG A 41 13.39 -12.28 14.89
CA ARG A 41 14.11 -11.08 15.39
C ARG A 41 15.32 -11.36 16.28
N LEU A 42 15.31 -12.44 17.05
CA LEU A 42 16.46 -12.92 17.80
C LEU A 42 17.41 -13.72 16.92
N GLY A 43 17.08 -13.95 15.65
CA GLY A 43 17.99 -14.50 14.66
C GLY A 43 18.59 -15.84 15.07
N THR A 44 17.88 -16.93 14.82
CA THR A 44 18.40 -18.30 15.03
C THR A 44 19.38 -18.76 13.93
N GLU A 45 19.86 -17.86 13.07
CA GLU A 45 20.79 -18.17 11.99
C GLU A 45 22.25 -17.93 12.42
N VAL A 46 23.16 -18.72 11.86
CA VAL A 46 24.61 -18.80 12.18
C VAL A 46 25.37 -17.46 12.03
N ASN A 47 24.73 -16.39 11.52
CA ASN A 47 25.32 -15.06 11.35
C ASN A 47 24.31 -13.92 11.60
N ALA A 48 23.26 -14.17 12.39
CA ALA A 48 22.36 -13.09 12.76
C ALA A 48 23.15 -12.00 13.50
N LYS A 49 23.12 -10.77 12.97
CA LYS A 49 23.81 -9.61 13.56
C LYS A 49 22.88 -8.73 14.39
N GLY A 50 21.58 -9.01 14.36
CA GLY A 50 20.55 -8.30 15.09
C GLY A 50 19.83 -9.29 15.99
N HIS A 51 19.89 -9.04 17.29
CA HIS A 51 19.04 -9.67 18.29
C HIS A 51 18.24 -8.54 18.90
N VAL A 52 16.92 -8.54 18.68
CA VAL A 52 16.03 -7.48 19.19
C VAL A 52 14.91 -8.08 20.01
N ILE A 53 14.76 -7.60 21.24
CA ILE A 53 13.60 -7.84 22.10
C ILE A 53 12.82 -6.53 22.17
N ASN A 54 11.56 -6.58 21.73
CA ASN A 54 10.70 -5.40 21.74
C ASN A 54 9.76 -5.39 22.96
N LEU A 55 8.97 -4.32 23.11
CA LEU A 55 8.02 -4.18 24.21
C LEU A 55 7.00 -5.33 24.28
N SER A 56 6.54 -5.81 23.13
CA SER A 56 5.56 -6.91 23.07
C SER A 56 6.18 -8.24 23.48
N ASP A 57 7.44 -8.49 23.13
CA ASP A 57 8.20 -9.66 23.53
C ASP A 57 8.46 -9.67 25.04
N CYS A 58 8.94 -8.54 25.58
CA CYS A 58 9.17 -8.38 27.02
C CYS A 58 7.91 -8.77 27.83
N ARG A 59 6.74 -8.24 27.43
CA ARG A 59 5.47 -8.54 28.11
C ARG A 59 4.98 -9.97 27.88
N ALA A 60 5.18 -10.52 26.69
CA ALA A 60 4.72 -11.87 26.34
C ALA A 60 5.51 -12.96 27.09
N TYR A 61 6.80 -12.71 27.36
CA TYR A 61 7.72 -13.66 27.97
C TYR A 61 8.11 -13.29 29.41
N ALA A 62 7.42 -12.33 30.03
CA ALA A 62 7.63 -11.95 31.41
C ALA A 62 7.48 -13.15 32.37
N GLY A 63 8.43 -13.31 33.28
CA GLY A 63 8.56 -14.45 34.19
C GLY A 63 8.92 -15.78 33.49
N GLY A 64 9.29 -15.73 32.22
CA GLY A 64 9.68 -16.87 31.40
C GLY A 64 11.18 -17.15 31.45
N GLN A 65 11.54 -18.41 31.27
CA GLN A 65 12.93 -18.84 31.08
C GLN A 65 13.08 -19.50 29.72
N SER A 66 14.25 -19.33 29.13
CA SER A 66 14.59 -19.92 27.84
C SER A 66 15.93 -20.64 27.90
N VAL A 67 16.06 -21.74 27.18
CA VAL A 67 17.32 -22.48 27.07
C VAL A 67 18.04 -22.03 25.82
N TRP A 68 19.21 -21.44 25.99
CA TRP A 68 20.05 -20.98 24.90
C TRP A 68 21.11 -22.03 24.61
N THR A 69 21.21 -22.42 23.35
CA THR A 69 22.14 -23.47 22.92
C THR A 69 23.21 -22.88 22.02
N VAL A 70 24.47 -23.09 22.38
CA VAL A 70 25.64 -22.72 21.57
C VAL A 70 26.47 -23.95 21.26
N ARG A 71 27.02 -24.03 20.05
CA ARG A 71 27.90 -25.09 19.59
C ARG A 71 29.25 -24.54 19.21
N ILE A 72 30.31 -25.31 19.49
CA ILE A 72 31.70 -25.01 19.11
C ILE A 72 32.26 -26.22 18.37
N SER A 73 32.72 -26.08 17.12
CA SER A 73 33.21 -27.24 16.34
C SER A 73 34.18 -26.93 15.18
N PRO A 74 35.42 -27.46 15.15
CA PRO A 74 35.98 -28.41 16.11
C PRO A 74 36.41 -27.74 17.41
N LEU A 75 36.40 -28.51 18.49
CA LEU A 75 37.12 -28.12 19.70
C LEU A 75 38.59 -27.95 19.34
N PRO A 76 39.27 -26.90 19.81
CA PRO A 76 40.72 -26.88 19.81
C PRO A 76 41.20 -28.09 20.67
N GLY A 77 42.39 -28.63 20.41
CA GLY A 77 42.79 -29.88 21.05
C GLY A 77 43.36 -29.65 22.44
N ASP A 78 42.59 -29.86 23.52
CA ASP A 78 43.01 -29.98 24.94
C ASP A 78 41.79 -30.02 25.91
N THR A 79 41.97 -29.69 27.20
CA THR A 79 40.93 -29.58 28.24
C THR A 79 40.39 -28.15 28.31
N TYR A 80 39.07 -27.95 28.18
CA TYR A 80 38.43 -26.63 28.25
C TYR A 80 37.57 -26.41 29.50
N GLN A 81 37.47 -25.14 29.90
CA GLN A 81 36.48 -24.64 30.84
C GLN A 81 35.53 -23.69 30.12
N PHE A 82 34.26 -23.74 30.50
CA PHE A 82 33.21 -22.91 29.93
C PHE A 82 32.52 -22.11 31.02
N ALA A 83 32.22 -20.86 30.72
CA ALA A 83 31.31 -20.05 31.50
C ALA A 83 30.30 -19.38 30.57
N ALA A 84 29.03 -19.38 30.96
CA ALA A 84 27.97 -18.66 30.26
C ALA A 84 27.14 -17.86 31.26
N GLY A 85 26.73 -16.68 30.85
CA GLY A 85 25.95 -15.76 31.68
C GLY A 85 25.52 -14.55 30.88
N TYR A 86 24.79 -13.65 31.52
CA TYR A 86 24.29 -12.45 30.86
C TYR A 86 24.22 -11.26 31.79
N ALA A 87 24.32 -10.08 31.21
CA ALA A 87 24.15 -8.81 31.88
C ALA A 87 22.89 -8.11 31.34
N PRO A 88 22.04 -7.54 32.23
CA PRO A 88 20.88 -6.73 31.84
C PRO A 88 21.27 -5.50 31.00
N PRO A 89 20.29 -4.77 30.46
CA PRO A 89 20.55 -3.59 29.64
C PRO A 89 21.40 -2.55 30.39
N GLY A 90 22.48 -2.09 29.75
CA GLY A 90 23.41 -1.10 30.31
C GLY A 90 24.31 -1.63 31.43
N LYS A 91 24.26 -2.93 31.73
CA LYS A 91 25.14 -3.62 32.69
C LYS A 91 26.21 -4.43 31.96
N ASN A 92 27.20 -4.90 32.71
CA ASN A 92 28.26 -5.75 32.19
C ASN A 92 28.66 -6.78 33.24
N CYS A 93 28.99 -7.99 32.78
CA CYS A 93 29.56 -9.00 33.66
C CYS A 93 31.03 -8.69 33.98
N PRO A 94 31.44 -8.71 35.26
CA PRO A 94 32.86 -8.67 35.61
C PRO A 94 33.58 -9.90 35.06
N THR A 95 34.54 -9.66 34.16
CA THR A 95 35.37 -10.70 33.55
C THR A 95 36.74 -10.71 34.21
N ALA A 96 36.84 -11.31 35.39
CA ALA A 96 38.12 -11.55 36.03
C ALA A 96 38.72 -12.84 35.44
N SER A 97 39.74 -12.69 34.59
CA SER A 97 40.61 -13.77 34.08
C SER A 97 39.85 -15.09 33.87
N SER A 98 39.24 -15.25 32.69
CA SER A 98 38.59 -16.48 32.20
C SER A 98 37.28 -16.95 32.86
N SER A 99 36.75 -16.19 33.82
CA SER A 99 35.48 -16.53 34.48
C SER A 99 34.54 -15.34 34.58
N LEU A 100 33.25 -15.63 34.59
CA LEU A 100 32.20 -14.66 34.94
C LEU A 100 32.02 -14.66 36.45
N THR A 101 31.94 -13.46 37.04
CA THR A 101 31.60 -13.30 38.45
C THR A 101 30.15 -12.84 38.56
N GLU A 102 29.34 -13.62 39.26
CA GLU A 102 27.94 -13.27 39.53
C GLU A 102 27.87 -12.03 40.43
N GLU A 103 27.03 -11.08 40.05
CA GLU A 103 26.77 -9.85 40.79
C GLU A 103 25.28 -9.51 40.65
N GLU A 104 24.54 -9.58 41.75
CA GLU A 104 23.09 -9.39 41.77
C GLU A 104 22.67 -8.09 41.03
N GLY A 105 21.74 -8.21 40.08
CA GLY A 105 21.25 -7.09 39.28
C GLY A 105 22.23 -6.55 38.23
N THR A 106 23.40 -7.17 38.07
CA THR A 106 24.47 -6.72 37.15
C THR A 106 24.96 -7.84 36.23
N CYS A 107 25.12 -9.05 36.76
CA CYS A 107 25.61 -10.21 36.05
C CYS A 107 25.02 -11.49 36.64
N TYR A 108 24.40 -12.29 35.78
CA TYR A 108 23.84 -13.59 36.10
C TYR A 108 24.70 -14.66 35.44
N VAL A 109 25.15 -15.64 36.23
CA VAL A 109 26.05 -16.71 35.76
C VAL A 109 25.32 -18.04 35.80
N GLU A 110 25.04 -18.57 34.62
CA GLU A 110 24.13 -19.70 34.44
C GLU A 110 24.88 -21.02 34.29
N TYR A 111 26.08 -20.96 33.73
CA TYR A 111 26.96 -22.10 33.62
C TYR A 111 28.38 -21.73 33.98
N SER A 112 29.02 -22.56 34.81
CA SER A 112 30.46 -22.51 35.06
C SER A 112 30.94 -23.93 35.33
N GLY A 113 31.73 -24.48 34.41
CA GLY A 113 32.11 -25.90 34.47
C GLY A 113 33.26 -26.28 33.56
N ARG A 114 33.96 -27.36 33.91
CA ARG A 114 34.96 -28.02 33.07
C ARG A 114 34.30 -29.23 32.40
N ASP A 115 34.24 -29.25 31.08
CA ASP A 115 33.72 -30.39 30.31
C ASP A 115 34.66 -30.69 29.15
N LEU A 116 35.07 -31.96 29.04
CA LEU A 116 36.13 -32.40 28.12
C LEU A 116 35.60 -32.87 26.76
N ASP A 117 34.30 -33.19 26.68
CA ASP A 117 33.73 -33.87 25.52
C ASP A 117 32.51 -33.12 24.92
N ARG A 118 32.03 -32.06 25.58
CA ARG A 118 30.87 -31.30 25.10
C ARG A 118 31.28 -30.20 24.12
N THR A 119 30.78 -30.33 22.90
CA THR A 119 30.81 -29.30 21.86
C THR A 119 29.57 -28.41 21.86
N THR A 120 28.58 -28.72 22.70
CA THR A 120 27.31 -28.00 22.80
C THR A 120 27.04 -27.65 24.25
N ILE A 121 26.79 -26.38 24.50
CA ILE A 121 26.54 -25.79 25.80
C ILE A 121 25.11 -25.27 25.80
N GLU A 122 24.38 -25.62 26.84
CA GLU A 122 23.02 -25.17 27.09
C GLU A 122 23.03 -24.42 28.42
N PHE A 123 22.44 -23.24 28.45
CA PHE A 123 22.28 -22.45 29.66
C PHE A 123 20.92 -21.77 29.65
N ASN A 124 20.34 -21.57 30.84
CA ASN A 124 19.05 -20.89 30.93
C ASN A 124 19.27 -19.38 30.84
N VAL A 125 18.28 -18.66 30.34
CA VAL A 125 18.24 -17.21 30.34
C VAL A 125 16.87 -16.80 30.82
N ASP A 126 16.84 -16.12 31.96
CA ASP A 126 15.63 -15.51 32.50
C ASP A 126 15.31 -14.22 31.74
N PHE A 127 14.11 -14.14 31.17
CA PHE A 127 13.74 -13.00 30.33
C PHE A 127 13.52 -11.73 31.14
N ASP A 128 13.06 -11.82 32.39
CA ASP A 128 12.91 -10.64 33.23
C ASP A 128 14.28 -10.05 33.53
N GLU A 129 15.25 -10.91 33.89
CA GLU A 129 16.60 -10.44 34.17
C GLU A 129 17.31 -9.93 32.91
N LEU A 130 17.16 -10.61 31.77
CA LEU A 130 17.75 -10.19 30.48
C LEU A 130 17.20 -8.85 30.00
N THR A 131 15.91 -8.57 30.22
CA THR A 131 15.26 -7.32 29.81
C THR A 131 15.34 -6.21 30.86
N GLY A 132 15.84 -6.51 32.06
CA GLY A 132 15.90 -5.57 33.20
C GLY A 132 14.63 -5.55 34.07
N GLY A 133 13.63 -6.36 33.76
CA GLY A 133 12.48 -6.68 34.62
C GLY A 133 11.35 -5.64 34.62
N ASP A 134 11.55 -4.51 33.95
CA ASP A 134 10.54 -3.47 33.79
C ASP A 134 10.29 -3.19 32.30
N CYS A 135 9.31 -3.92 31.74
CA CYS A 135 8.87 -3.71 30.36
C CYS A 135 8.28 -2.31 30.12
N ASP A 136 7.87 -1.59 31.17
CA ASP A 136 7.27 -0.25 31.05
C ASP A 136 8.30 0.89 31.28
N SER A 137 9.59 0.55 31.36
CA SER A 137 10.70 1.49 31.57
C SER A 137 10.80 2.57 30.48
N ASN A 138 10.31 2.29 29.27
CA ASN A 138 10.43 3.17 28.09
C ASN A 138 11.90 3.50 27.76
N GLU A 139 12.77 2.53 28.01
CA GLU A 139 14.21 2.60 27.73
C GLU A 139 14.58 1.74 26.52
N GLN A 140 15.70 2.09 25.90
CA GLN A 140 16.32 1.29 24.84
C GLN A 140 17.81 1.18 25.16
N ASP A 141 18.28 -0.03 25.40
CA ASP A 141 19.69 -0.30 25.71
C ASP A 141 20.04 -1.76 25.33
N LYS A 142 21.29 -2.16 25.50
CA LYS A 142 21.79 -3.48 25.13
C LYS A 142 22.03 -4.35 26.35
N ALA A 143 21.37 -5.50 26.39
CA ALA A 143 21.79 -6.62 27.22
C ALA A 143 22.93 -7.37 26.51
N THR A 144 23.79 -8.01 27.29
CA THR A 144 24.93 -8.75 26.73
C THR A 144 24.94 -10.17 27.27
N VAL A 145 24.92 -11.15 26.37
CA VAL A 145 25.13 -12.55 26.72
C VAL A 145 26.60 -12.88 26.49
N TYR A 146 27.23 -13.47 27.49
CA TYR A 146 28.64 -13.83 27.50
C TYR A 146 28.79 -15.34 27.40
N VAL A 147 29.64 -15.79 26.48
CA VAL A 147 30.13 -17.17 26.45
C VAL A 147 31.65 -17.14 26.46
N ILE A 148 32.24 -17.65 27.54
CA ILE A 148 33.69 -17.72 27.73
C ILE A 148 34.16 -19.16 27.62
N ILE A 149 35.22 -19.37 26.86
CA ILE A 149 35.94 -20.62 26.72
C ILE A 149 37.39 -20.37 27.17
N GLU A 150 37.88 -21.22 28.07
CA GLU A 150 39.26 -21.19 28.51
C GLU A 150 39.95 -22.53 28.27
N GLU A 151 41.20 -22.50 27.79
CA GLU A 151 42.11 -23.63 27.81
C GLU A 151 43.09 -23.54 29.01
N PRO A 152 42.72 -24.04 30.20
CA PRO A 152 43.54 -23.91 31.42
C PRO A 152 44.88 -24.65 31.36
N THR A 153 45.07 -25.59 30.44
CA THR A 153 46.31 -26.37 30.29
C THR A 153 47.36 -25.69 29.42
N ALA A 154 46.98 -24.63 28.71
CA ALA A 154 47.91 -23.86 27.89
C ALA A 154 48.94 -23.11 28.76
N VAL A 155 50.19 -23.04 28.28
CA VAL A 155 51.29 -22.32 28.96
C VAL A 155 50.96 -20.83 29.18
N THR A 156 50.10 -20.29 28.33
CA THR A 156 49.36 -19.05 28.50
C THR A 156 47.88 -19.38 28.30
N PRO A 157 47.01 -19.24 29.33
CA PRO A 157 45.59 -19.55 29.17
C PRO A 157 45.01 -18.78 27.99
N ILE A 158 44.50 -19.53 27.01
CA ILE A 158 43.74 -18.93 25.91
C ILE A 158 42.35 -18.70 26.48
N VAL A 159 41.96 -17.43 26.62
CA VAL A 159 40.62 -17.02 27.01
C VAL A 159 39.97 -16.41 25.78
N GLU A 160 38.99 -17.12 25.26
CA GLU A 160 38.15 -16.68 24.17
C GLU A 160 36.77 -16.33 24.76
N ALA A 161 36.23 -15.17 24.40
CA ALA A 161 34.95 -14.71 24.91
C ALA A 161 34.12 -14.14 23.75
N GLU A 162 32.97 -14.75 23.51
CA GLU A 162 31.97 -14.24 22.58
C GLU A 162 30.95 -13.41 23.36
N GLN A 163 30.60 -12.24 22.80
CA GLN A 163 29.56 -11.37 23.35
C GLN A 163 28.45 -11.25 22.31
N ILE A 164 27.26 -11.69 22.70
CA ILE A 164 26.05 -11.53 21.90
C ILE A 164 25.31 -10.33 22.46
N GLU A 165 25.28 -9.23 21.71
CA GLU A 165 24.51 -8.05 22.05
C GLU A 165 23.03 -8.27 21.69
N VAL A 166 22.16 -8.15 22.70
CA VAL A 166 20.71 -8.18 22.54
C VAL A 166 20.19 -6.77 22.76
N THR A 167 19.69 -6.14 21.69
CA THR A 167 19.02 -4.84 21.79
C THR A 167 17.67 -5.06 22.47
N VAL A 168 17.48 -4.44 23.62
CA VAL A 168 16.21 -4.42 24.34
C VAL A 168 15.60 -3.05 24.08
N ASP A 169 14.59 -3.00 23.21
CA ASP A 169 13.90 -1.76 22.83
C ASP A 169 12.47 -1.77 23.36
N LEU A 170 12.28 -1.09 24.50
CA LEU A 170 11.00 -0.98 25.19
C LEU A 170 10.35 0.40 24.98
N ARG A 171 10.89 1.20 24.05
CA ARG A 171 10.47 2.58 23.82
C ARG A 171 9.66 2.66 22.53
N PRO A 172 8.32 2.59 22.59
CA PRO A 172 7.52 2.73 21.39
C PRO A 172 7.62 4.14 20.81
N PRO A 173 7.44 4.30 19.48
CA PRO A 173 7.34 5.61 18.86
C PRO A 173 6.17 6.44 19.42
N ALA A 174 6.23 7.74 19.21
CA ALA A 174 5.12 8.63 19.51
C ALA A 174 3.96 8.45 18.52
N ALA A 175 2.74 8.74 18.96
CA ALA A 175 1.56 8.70 18.10
C ALA A 175 1.64 9.78 17.00
N PRO A 176 1.39 9.45 15.72
CA PRO A 176 1.29 10.44 14.65
C PRO A 176 0.20 11.49 14.92
N GLN A 177 0.45 12.73 14.49
CA GLN A 177 -0.42 13.88 14.78
C GLN A 177 -0.94 14.55 13.51
N GLY A 178 -1.92 15.46 13.67
CA GLY A 178 -2.41 16.28 12.55
C GLY A 178 -3.01 15.48 11.40
N VAL A 179 -3.62 14.33 11.68
CA VAL A 179 -4.25 13.47 10.67
C VAL A 179 -5.40 14.22 10.00
N THR A 180 -5.36 14.29 8.68
CA THR A 180 -6.37 14.91 7.82
C THR A 180 -6.77 13.94 6.72
N LEU A 181 -8.07 13.94 6.40
CA LEU A 181 -8.66 13.03 5.43
C LEU A 181 -9.33 13.83 4.31
N THR A 182 -9.05 13.45 3.07
CA THR A 182 -9.68 14.03 1.89
C THR A 182 -10.50 12.95 1.18
N PRO A 183 -11.84 13.07 1.10
CA PRO A 183 -12.67 12.08 0.43
C PRO A 183 -12.48 12.13 -1.09
N GLY A 184 -12.69 10.98 -1.75
CA GLY A 184 -12.80 10.86 -3.20
C GLY A 184 -13.73 9.73 -3.59
N ASP A 185 -13.87 9.50 -4.90
CA ASP A 185 -14.73 8.44 -5.43
C ASP A 185 -14.13 7.06 -5.19
N GLY A 186 -14.78 6.26 -4.34
CA GLY A 186 -14.32 4.93 -3.93
C GLY A 186 -12.99 4.94 -3.19
N ARG A 187 -12.56 6.09 -2.67
CA ARG A 187 -11.24 6.28 -2.05
C ARG A 187 -11.21 7.42 -1.05
N PHE A 188 -10.13 7.50 -0.28
CA PHE A 188 -9.79 8.70 0.47
C PHE A 188 -8.28 8.82 0.62
N THR A 189 -7.78 10.05 0.73
CA THR A 189 -6.36 10.32 1.00
C THR A 189 -6.18 10.66 2.47
N VAL A 190 -5.21 10.03 3.10
CA VAL A 190 -4.79 10.28 4.48
C VAL A 190 -3.49 11.07 4.43
N ASN A 191 -3.41 12.18 5.17
CA ASN A 191 -2.18 12.94 5.37
C ASN A 191 -2.01 13.19 6.86
N TRP A 192 -0.78 13.14 7.36
CA TRP A 192 -0.48 13.44 8.76
C TRP A 192 0.85 14.16 8.89
N LYS A 193 1.16 14.56 10.11
CA LYS A 193 2.47 15.08 10.49
C LYS A 193 3.06 14.17 11.55
N ASP A 194 4.38 14.05 11.53
CA ASP A 194 5.09 13.30 12.55
C ASP A 194 6.40 13.97 12.92
N ASP A 195 6.28 15.15 13.54
CA ASP A 195 7.43 15.88 14.04
C ASP A 195 8.07 15.15 15.24
N ALA A 196 7.27 14.35 15.97
CA ALA A 196 7.67 13.65 17.19
C ALA A 196 8.65 12.50 16.94
N ASN A 197 8.50 11.78 15.82
CA ASN A 197 9.41 10.69 15.42
C ASN A 197 10.42 11.12 14.34
N SER A 198 10.58 12.42 14.08
CA SER A 198 11.41 12.94 12.97
C SER A 198 12.91 12.60 13.04
N GLY A 199 13.39 12.12 14.20
CA GLY A 199 14.76 11.64 14.40
C GLY A 199 14.91 10.12 14.36
N ASP A 200 13.81 9.38 14.24
CA ASP A 200 13.77 7.92 14.31
C ASP A 200 13.36 7.33 12.95
N GLU A 201 13.83 6.13 12.64
CA GLU A 201 13.41 5.40 11.44
C GLU A 201 12.11 4.64 11.76
N VAL A 202 10.98 5.22 11.35
CA VAL A 202 9.65 4.66 11.58
C VAL A 202 8.88 4.47 10.29
N GLU A 203 8.13 3.38 10.22
CA GLU A 203 7.08 3.17 9.24
C GLU A 203 5.71 3.51 9.84
N TYR A 204 4.69 3.59 9.00
CA TYR A 204 3.33 3.91 9.43
C TYR A 204 2.34 2.85 8.97
N ILE A 205 1.35 2.60 9.82
CA ILE A 205 0.21 1.75 9.51
C ILE A 205 -1.06 2.58 9.65
N VAL A 206 -1.78 2.71 8.54
CA VAL A 206 -3.12 3.30 8.51
C VAL A 206 -4.16 2.20 8.73
N TYR A 207 -4.94 2.32 9.78
CA TYR A 207 -6.05 1.45 10.12
C TYR A 207 -7.37 2.14 9.79
N TYR A 208 -8.32 1.40 9.21
CA TYR A 208 -9.62 1.97 8.87
C TYR A 208 -10.75 0.93 8.91
N ASP A 209 -11.92 1.31 9.43
CA ASP A 209 -13.09 0.42 9.46
C ASP A 209 -14.40 1.24 9.46
N GLN A 210 -15.55 0.60 9.19
CA GLN A 210 -16.87 1.22 9.28
C GLN A 210 -17.40 1.26 10.73
N VAL A 211 -16.75 0.54 11.63
CA VAL A 211 -17.03 0.55 13.07
C VAL A 211 -15.87 1.24 13.78
N GLU A 212 -16.18 2.13 14.70
CA GLU A 212 -15.14 2.76 15.51
C GLU A 212 -14.39 1.70 16.34
N PHE A 213 -13.07 1.82 16.41
CA PHE A 213 -12.20 0.91 17.14
C PHE A 213 -11.24 1.65 18.08
N THR A 214 -10.87 0.96 19.15
CA THR A 214 -9.90 1.40 20.15
C THR A 214 -8.55 0.70 19.95
N ALA A 215 -7.53 1.13 20.69
CA ALA A 215 -6.22 0.48 20.68
C ALA A 215 -6.30 -1.02 21.03
N ASP A 216 -7.11 -1.40 22.02
CA ASP A 216 -7.27 -2.80 22.43
C ASP A 216 -7.87 -3.69 21.34
N ALA A 217 -8.62 -3.11 20.40
CA ALA A 217 -9.24 -3.83 19.29
C ALA A 217 -8.38 -3.84 18.02
N ILE A 218 -7.21 -3.21 18.02
CA ILE A 218 -6.41 -2.99 16.81
C ILE A 218 -6.00 -4.28 16.10
N ALA A 219 -5.72 -5.34 16.87
CA ALA A 219 -5.36 -6.66 16.34
C ALA A 219 -6.49 -7.31 15.52
N THR A 220 -7.73 -6.87 15.70
CA THR A 220 -8.91 -7.38 14.98
C THR A 220 -9.29 -6.55 13.76
N VAL A 221 -8.67 -5.38 13.58
CA VAL A 221 -8.92 -4.50 12.43
C VAL A 221 -8.33 -5.15 11.18
N SER A 222 -9.22 -5.59 10.30
CA SER A 222 -8.84 -6.37 9.11
C SER A 222 -8.27 -5.51 7.99
N ARG A 223 -8.59 -4.20 7.97
CA ARG A 223 -8.19 -3.28 6.92
C ARG A 223 -7.09 -2.36 7.44
N LYS A 224 -5.89 -2.57 6.91
CA LYS A 224 -4.70 -1.78 7.23
C LYS A 224 -3.81 -1.58 6.01
N ARG A 225 -3.02 -0.51 6.03
CA ARG A 225 -2.05 -0.20 4.97
C ARG A 225 -0.75 0.31 5.57
N GLY A 226 0.34 -0.44 5.35
CA GLY A 226 1.72 0.00 5.67
C GLY A 226 2.25 0.99 4.65
N VAL A 227 2.95 2.03 5.10
CA VAL A 227 3.56 3.09 4.28
C VAL A 227 4.75 3.73 4.99
N THR A 228 5.72 4.20 4.21
CA THR A 228 6.94 4.88 4.70
C THR A 228 6.88 6.41 4.52
N THR A 229 5.73 6.93 4.09
CA THR A 229 5.51 8.36 3.82
C THR A 229 4.35 8.88 4.67
N THR A 230 4.33 10.19 4.95
CA THR A 230 3.29 10.85 5.75
C THR A 230 1.98 11.15 4.98
N SER A 231 1.78 10.45 3.86
CA SER A 231 0.61 10.56 3.00
C SER A 231 0.36 9.25 2.25
N VAL A 232 -0.91 8.86 2.12
CA VAL A 232 -1.32 7.68 1.34
C VAL A 232 -2.75 7.81 0.80
N SER A 233 -2.98 7.34 -0.43
CA SER A 233 -4.33 7.14 -0.99
C SER A 233 -4.82 5.73 -0.66
N ILE A 234 -5.97 5.61 -0.01
CA ILE A 234 -6.63 4.33 0.26
C ILE A 234 -7.65 4.08 -0.85
N GLU A 235 -7.37 3.10 -1.70
CA GLU A 235 -8.16 2.74 -2.89
C GLU A 235 -8.54 1.24 -2.84
N ASP A 236 -9.02 0.80 -1.68
CA ASP A 236 -9.48 -0.58 -1.49
C ASP A 236 -10.84 -0.79 -2.20
N SER A 237 -10.93 -1.87 -2.97
CA SER A 237 -12.15 -2.32 -3.67
C SER A 237 -13.39 -2.44 -2.77
N GLY A 238 -13.21 -2.57 -1.45
CA GLY A 238 -14.28 -2.61 -0.46
C GLY A 238 -14.70 -1.26 0.11
N LEU A 239 -14.22 -0.12 -0.42
CA LEU A 239 -14.69 1.21 -0.04
C LEU A 239 -15.97 1.57 -0.80
N VAL A 240 -16.98 2.06 -0.09
CA VAL A 240 -18.28 2.42 -0.66
C VAL A 240 -18.57 3.89 -0.38
N ASN A 241 -18.96 4.63 -1.42
CA ASN A 241 -19.35 6.03 -1.27
C ASN A 241 -20.58 6.18 -0.38
N GLY A 242 -20.61 7.24 0.42
CA GLY A 242 -21.68 7.52 1.38
C GLY A 242 -21.60 6.75 2.70
N LEU A 243 -20.69 5.76 2.84
CA LEU A 243 -20.42 5.11 4.12
C LEU A 243 -19.28 5.81 4.86
N THR A 244 -19.47 6.01 6.17
CA THR A 244 -18.44 6.61 7.03
C THR A 244 -17.46 5.54 7.49
N TYR A 245 -16.17 5.88 7.41
CA TYR A 245 -15.05 5.09 7.89
C TYR A 245 -14.33 5.87 8.99
N TYR A 246 -13.94 5.15 10.04
CA TYR A 246 -13.09 5.61 11.12
C TYR A 246 -11.65 5.26 10.77
N VAL A 247 -10.76 6.23 10.81
CA VAL A 247 -9.36 6.10 10.40
C VAL A 247 -8.46 6.53 11.56
N ARG A 248 -7.44 5.72 11.83
CA ARG A 248 -6.36 6.02 12.78
C ARG A 248 -5.03 5.62 12.15
N VAL A 249 -3.97 6.31 12.54
CA VAL A 249 -2.60 6.06 12.07
C VAL A 249 -1.73 5.73 13.28
N ALA A 250 -0.84 4.74 13.14
CA ALA A 250 0.22 4.46 14.10
C ALA A 250 1.57 4.45 13.38
N ALA A 251 2.62 4.87 14.06
CA ALA A 251 4.01 4.60 13.72
C ALA A 251 4.46 3.25 14.30
N ILE A 252 5.39 2.60 13.63
CA ILE A 252 6.09 1.38 14.06
C ILE A 252 7.59 1.59 13.81
N ASP A 253 8.45 1.22 14.77
CA ASP A 253 9.91 1.30 14.63
C ASP A 253 10.52 0.01 14.06
N GLU A 254 11.84 0.00 13.93
CA GLU A 254 12.63 -1.15 13.48
C GLU A 254 12.54 -2.38 14.42
N ALA A 255 12.19 -2.16 15.69
CA ALA A 255 12.00 -3.23 16.67
C ALA A 255 10.57 -3.80 16.64
N ASP A 256 9.70 -3.33 15.76
CA ASP A 256 8.26 -3.63 15.71
C ASP A 256 7.45 -3.09 16.91
N ASN A 257 7.97 -2.10 17.67
CA ASN A 257 7.16 -1.43 18.68
C ASN A 257 6.13 -0.53 18.01
N LEU A 258 4.86 -0.78 18.32
CA LEU A 258 3.76 0.04 17.83
C LEU A 258 3.52 1.23 18.76
N SER A 259 3.49 2.43 18.18
CA SER A 259 3.03 3.63 18.88
C SER A 259 1.55 3.53 19.32
N PRO A 260 1.12 4.38 20.26
CA PRO A 260 -0.30 4.64 20.45
C PRO A 260 -0.95 5.14 19.16
N LEU A 261 -2.23 4.82 18.97
CA LEU A 261 -2.98 5.29 17.82
C LEU A 261 -3.14 6.81 17.83
N SER A 262 -3.09 7.43 16.65
CA SER A 262 -3.53 8.81 16.45
C SER A 262 -4.98 9.01 16.93
N GLU A 263 -5.37 10.27 17.13
CA GLU A 263 -6.78 10.62 17.29
C GLU A 263 -7.64 10.05 16.15
N VAL A 264 -8.89 9.67 16.48
CA VAL A 264 -9.82 9.14 15.50
C VAL A 264 -10.27 10.23 14.55
N GLN A 265 -10.20 9.94 13.27
CA GLN A 265 -10.75 10.79 12.23
C GLN A 265 -11.80 10.01 11.45
N THR A 266 -12.80 10.71 10.91
CA THR A 266 -13.85 10.09 10.10
C THR A 266 -13.82 10.63 8.68
N VAL A 267 -14.00 9.75 7.70
CA VAL A 267 -14.15 10.14 6.29
C VAL A 267 -15.31 9.39 5.68
N THR A 268 -16.01 10.04 4.77
CA THR A 268 -17.06 9.42 3.96
C THR A 268 -16.66 9.61 2.51
N PRO A 269 -16.18 8.57 1.80
CA PRO A 269 -15.93 8.64 0.36
C PRO A 269 -17.19 9.15 -0.37
N GLN A 270 -16.98 9.92 -1.42
CA GLN A 270 -18.06 10.57 -2.15
C GLN A 270 -17.85 10.32 -3.63
N GLU A 271 -18.94 10.02 -4.34
CA GLU A 271 -18.91 10.02 -5.78
C GLU A 271 -18.37 11.36 -6.27
N THR A 272 -17.45 11.32 -7.24
CA THR A 272 -17.04 12.54 -7.90
C THR A 272 -18.19 13.01 -8.74
N GLU A 273 -18.98 13.94 -8.21
CA GLU A 273 -19.97 14.65 -9.01
C GLU A 273 -19.23 15.39 -10.12
N ASP A 274 -19.48 15.00 -11.37
CA ASP A 274 -18.94 15.73 -12.49
C ASP A 274 -19.60 17.12 -12.56
N PHE A 275 -19.04 18.00 -13.41
CA PHE A 275 -19.59 19.34 -13.59
C PHE A 275 -21.10 19.33 -13.89
N TRP A 276 -21.58 18.26 -14.52
CA TRP A 276 -22.95 18.13 -14.97
C TRP A 276 -23.93 17.83 -13.83
N GLU A 277 -23.55 16.92 -12.93
CA GLU A 277 -24.31 16.59 -11.73
C GLU A 277 -24.40 17.79 -10.76
N ARG A 278 -23.28 18.49 -10.54
CA ARG A 278 -23.26 19.73 -9.75
C ARG A 278 -24.11 20.84 -10.37
N TYR A 279 -24.06 20.99 -11.69
CA TYR A 279 -24.86 21.97 -12.43
C TYR A 279 -26.37 21.71 -12.26
N GLN A 280 -26.81 20.45 -12.38
CA GLN A 280 -28.21 20.09 -12.18
C GLN A 280 -28.66 20.28 -10.72
N ALA A 281 -27.84 19.84 -9.74
CA ALA A 281 -28.14 20.01 -8.32
C ALA A 281 -28.26 21.50 -7.91
N ALA A 282 -27.50 22.39 -8.56
CA ALA A 282 -27.59 23.83 -8.39
C ALA A 282 -28.81 24.48 -9.08
N GLY A 283 -29.75 23.69 -9.60
CA GLY A 283 -30.95 24.18 -10.30
C GLY A 283 -30.69 24.56 -11.76
N GLY A 284 -29.56 24.12 -12.32
CA GLY A 284 -29.26 24.25 -13.74
C GLY A 284 -30.31 23.54 -14.59
N SER A 285 -31.02 24.31 -15.41
CA SER A 285 -32.09 23.81 -16.27
C SER A 285 -31.62 23.44 -17.67
N ASP A 286 -30.34 23.67 -18.00
CA ASP A 286 -29.77 23.19 -19.25
C ASP A 286 -29.85 21.67 -19.24
N ALA A 287 -30.12 21.10 -20.40
CA ALA A 287 -30.43 19.68 -20.48
C ALA A 287 -29.20 18.78 -20.62
N GLY A 288 -28.00 19.39 -20.69
CA GLY A 288 -26.62 18.86 -20.82
C GLY A 288 -26.38 17.49 -21.42
N ASP A 289 -27.26 17.07 -22.31
CA ASP A 289 -26.92 16.11 -23.31
C ASP A 289 -27.61 16.51 -24.60
N PHE A 290 -26.79 16.98 -25.53
CA PHE A 290 -27.22 17.49 -26.81
C PHE A 290 -27.91 16.43 -27.70
N CYS A 291 -27.96 15.16 -27.27
CA CYS A 291 -28.54 14.02 -28.02
C CYS A 291 -29.26 12.98 -27.11
N PHE A 292 -30.40 13.34 -26.50
CA PHE A 292 -31.17 12.52 -25.57
C PHE A 292 -31.37 11.04 -25.98
N ILE A 293 -31.77 10.79 -27.23
CA ILE A 293 -32.06 9.43 -27.72
C ILE A 293 -30.76 8.62 -27.90
N ALA A 294 -29.68 9.26 -28.33
CA ALA A 294 -28.40 8.60 -28.52
C ALA A 294 -27.75 8.27 -27.17
N THR A 295 -27.82 9.17 -26.19
CA THR A 295 -27.41 8.91 -24.81
C THR A 295 -28.26 7.79 -24.19
N ALA A 296 -29.59 7.80 -24.34
CA ALA A 296 -30.44 6.74 -23.81
C ALA A 296 -30.13 5.36 -24.44
N ALA A 297 -29.81 5.32 -25.74
CA ALA A 297 -29.47 4.09 -26.42
C ALA A 297 -28.08 3.57 -26.02
N TYR A 298 -27.05 4.42 -26.02
CA TYR A 298 -25.64 4.01 -25.90
C TYR A 298 -25.00 4.25 -24.52
N GLY A 299 -25.59 5.08 -23.66
CA GLY A 299 -25.00 5.53 -22.39
C GLY A 299 -23.95 6.64 -22.58
N SER A 300 -23.19 6.94 -21.52
CA SER A 300 -22.07 7.90 -21.51
C SER A 300 -20.82 7.41 -22.26
N ALA A 301 -20.79 6.14 -22.70
CA ALA A 301 -19.59 5.46 -23.17
C ALA A 301 -19.30 5.56 -24.70
N MET A 302 -19.75 6.60 -25.42
CA MET A 302 -19.48 6.67 -26.89
C MET A 302 -19.26 8.10 -27.43
N THR A 303 -18.05 8.64 -27.24
CA THR A 303 -17.71 10.04 -27.54
C THR A 303 -17.54 10.37 -29.03
N SER A 304 -17.17 9.41 -29.89
CA SER A 304 -16.85 9.70 -31.31
C SER A 304 -18.09 9.82 -32.22
N GLU A 305 -19.10 8.98 -32.02
CA GLU A 305 -20.35 8.94 -32.78
C GLU A 305 -21.27 10.10 -32.38
N LEU A 306 -21.37 10.38 -31.07
CA LEU A 306 -22.05 11.56 -30.54
C LEU A 306 -21.38 12.83 -31.05
N GLY A 307 -20.04 12.86 -31.09
CA GLY A 307 -19.28 13.96 -31.68
C GLY A 307 -19.64 14.23 -33.15
N ALA A 308 -19.78 13.17 -33.96
CA ALA A 308 -20.17 13.29 -35.35
C ALA A 308 -21.61 13.82 -35.52
N LEU A 309 -22.57 13.32 -34.76
CA LEU A 309 -23.96 13.82 -34.83
C LEU A 309 -24.08 15.27 -34.36
N ARG A 310 -23.33 15.65 -33.32
CA ARG A 310 -23.26 17.04 -32.82
C ARG A 310 -22.66 17.98 -33.87
N ALA A 311 -21.52 17.61 -34.45
CA ALA A 311 -20.89 18.39 -35.51
C ALA A 311 -21.79 18.51 -36.77
N PHE A 312 -22.53 17.45 -37.12
CA PHE A 312 -23.48 17.48 -38.23
C PHE A 312 -24.63 18.45 -37.95
N ARG A 313 -25.19 18.43 -36.74
CA ARG A 313 -26.18 19.41 -36.32
C ARG A 313 -25.64 20.83 -36.44
N ASP A 314 -24.48 21.10 -35.84
CA ASP A 314 -23.97 22.47 -35.72
C ASP A 314 -23.50 23.05 -37.05
N ARG A 315 -22.86 22.25 -37.90
CA ARG A 315 -22.31 22.71 -39.18
C ARG A 315 -23.30 22.66 -40.34
N ILE A 316 -24.22 21.69 -40.32
CA ILE A 316 -25.10 21.42 -41.47
C ILE A 316 -26.56 21.77 -41.14
N LEU A 317 -27.12 21.30 -40.02
CA LEU A 317 -28.54 21.58 -39.72
C LEU A 317 -28.76 23.03 -39.28
N MET A 318 -27.90 23.57 -38.43
CA MET A 318 -28.06 24.94 -37.91
C MET A 318 -27.80 26.03 -38.97
N SER A 319 -27.17 25.70 -40.10
CA SER A 319 -26.93 26.65 -41.19
C SER A 319 -28.18 26.96 -42.02
N SER A 320 -29.27 26.20 -41.84
CA SER A 320 -30.55 26.41 -42.55
C SER A 320 -31.72 26.65 -41.59
N SER A 321 -32.73 27.40 -42.02
CA SER A 321 -33.96 27.60 -41.24
C SER A 321 -34.73 26.29 -41.04
N THR A 322 -34.78 25.44 -42.07
CA THR A 322 -35.42 24.11 -42.00
C THR A 322 -34.70 23.18 -41.03
N GLY A 323 -33.37 23.18 -41.01
CA GLY A 323 -32.60 22.36 -40.08
C GLY A 323 -32.77 22.82 -38.62
N ARG A 324 -32.86 24.14 -38.37
CA ARG A 324 -33.21 24.66 -37.03
C ARG A 324 -34.60 24.22 -36.57
N ALA A 325 -35.61 24.30 -37.43
CA ALA A 325 -36.96 23.83 -37.11
C ALA A 325 -37.01 22.32 -36.81
N PHE A 326 -36.22 21.50 -37.53
CA PHE A 326 -36.06 20.07 -37.24
C PHE A 326 -35.45 19.83 -35.86
N VAL A 327 -34.38 20.56 -35.54
CA VAL A 327 -33.71 20.49 -34.23
C VAL A 327 -34.67 20.88 -33.11
N ASP A 328 -35.43 21.96 -33.27
CA ASP A 328 -36.44 22.38 -32.28
C ASP A 328 -37.51 21.30 -32.04
N GLY A 329 -37.97 20.65 -33.11
CA GLY A 329 -38.88 19.50 -33.01
C GLY A 329 -38.27 18.34 -32.22
N TYR A 330 -36.99 18.02 -32.49
CA TYR A 330 -36.24 17.01 -31.74
C TYR A 330 -36.11 17.36 -30.25
N TYR A 331 -35.83 18.61 -29.89
CA TYR A 331 -35.73 19.03 -28.48
C TYR A 331 -37.07 19.03 -27.75
N ARG A 332 -38.17 19.26 -28.47
CA ARG A 332 -39.53 19.26 -27.91
C ARG A 332 -40.06 17.85 -27.63
N TRP A 333 -39.77 16.88 -28.49
CA TRP A 333 -40.32 15.52 -28.39
C TRP A 333 -39.30 14.45 -27.98
N GLY A 334 -38.01 14.67 -28.24
CA GLY A 334 -36.95 13.69 -28.05
C GLY A 334 -36.73 13.30 -26.58
N ARG A 335 -37.08 14.16 -25.62
CA ARG A 335 -36.95 13.89 -24.18
C ARG A 335 -37.91 12.79 -23.73
N PHE A 336 -39.17 12.85 -24.16
CA PHE A 336 -40.17 11.84 -23.83
C PHE A 336 -39.83 10.49 -24.43
N ALA A 337 -39.33 10.48 -25.67
CA ALA A 337 -38.88 9.26 -26.34
C ALA A 337 -37.65 8.66 -25.62
N ALA A 338 -36.67 9.48 -25.25
CA ALA A 338 -35.45 9.02 -24.57
C ALA A 338 -35.75 8.41 -23.19
N ALA A 339 -36.59 9.06 -22.38
CA ALA A 339 -37.01 8.52 -21.08
C ALA A 339 -37.70 7.16 -21.23
N TRP A 340 -38.54 6.99 -22.26
CA TRP A 340 -39.24 5.73 -22.49
C TRP A 340 -38.34 4.59 -23.01
N ILE A 341 -37.23 4.93 -23.67
CA ILE A 341 -36.22 4.01 -24.21
C ILE A 341 -35.21 3.59 -23.14
N ALA A 342 -34.82 4.50 -22.23
CA ALA A 342 -33.73 4.31 -21.27
C ALA A 342 -33.89 3.04 -20.40
N ASP A 343 -35.12 2.76 -19.96
CA ASP A 343 -35.44 1.65 -19.06
C ASP A 343 -35.69 0.30 -19.77
N LYS A 344 -35.66 0.28 -21.11
CA LYS A 344 -36.02 -0.92 -21.90
C LYS A 344 -34.87 -1.40 -22.78
N PRO A 345 -34.16 -2.49 -22.41
CA PRO A 345 -33.01 -3.00 -23.16
C PRO A 345 -33.29 -3.29 -24.64
N GLY A 346 -34.48 -3.82 -24.96
CA GLY A 346 -34.90 -4.09 -26.34
C GLY A 346 -35.09 -2.83 -27.19
N LEU A 347 -35.66 -1.76 -26.62
CA LEU A 347 -35.81 -0.48 -27.34
C LEU A 347 -34.47 0.22 -27.55
N ARG A 348 -33.54 0.07 -26.60
CA ARG A 348 -32.16 0.55 -26.77
C ARG A 348 -31.47 -0.14 -27.94
N ALA A 349 -31.59 -1.47 -28.06
CA ALA A 349 -31.03 -2.20 -29.19
C ALA A 349 -31.59 -1.72 -30.54
N VAL A 350 -32.91 -1.50 -30.63
CA VAL A 350 -33.56 -0.96 -31.84
C VAL A 350 -33.06 0.46 -32.14
N ALA A 351 -32.97 1.33 -31.13
CA ALA A 351 -32.47 2.69 -31.29
C ALA A 351 -31.01 2.69 -31.79
N ARG A 352 -30.15 1.80 -31.29
CA ARG A 352 -28.77 1.65 -31.77
C ARG A 352 -28.74 1.28 -33.25
N VAL A 353 -29.50 0.26 -33.66
CA VAL A 353 -29.57 -0.19 -35.06
C VAL A 353 -30.05 0.94 -35.99
N LEU A 354 -31.05 1.72 -35.56
CA LEU A 354 -31.57 2.86 -36.33
C LEU A 354 -30.59 4.04 -36.41
N LEU A 355 -29.77 4.24 -35.37
CA LEU A 355 -28.80 5.35 -35.33
C LEU A 355 -27.54 5.06 -36.14
N VAL A 356 -27.13 3.80 -36.31
CA VAL A 356 -25.94 3.42 -37.10
C VAL A 356 -25.89 4.05 -38.51
N PRO A 357 -26.92 3.92 -39.37
CA PRO A 357 -26.87 4.53 -40.70
C PRO A 357 -26.85 6.07 -40.64
N LEU A 358 -27.51 6.67 -39.65
CA LEU A 358 -27.55 8.13 -39.46
C LEU A 358 -26.19 8.68 -39.03
N VAL A 359 -25.49 7.98 -38.14
CA VAL A 359 -24.13 8.31 -37.71
C VAL A 359 -23.16 8.20 -38.89
N TRP A 360 -23.28 7.14 -39.70
CA TRP A 360 -22.43 6.97 -40.87
C TRP A 360 -22.66 8.08 -41.90
N LEU A 361 -23.92 8.43 -42.18
CA LEU A 361 -24.27 9.55 -43.05
C LEU A 361 -23.78 10.89 -42.50
N ALA A 362 -23.88 11.12 -41.19
CA ALA A 362 -23.36 12.33 -40.55
C ALA A 362 -21.83 12.42 -40.70
N LYS A 363 -21.10 11.32 -40.46
CA LYS A 363 -19.65 11.24 -40.68
C LYS A 363 -19.29 11.51 -42.15
N LEU A 364 -20.01 10.91 -43.10
CA LEU A 364 -19.82 11.12 -44.54
C LEU A 364 -20.08 12.59 -44.95
N ALA A 365 -21.17 13.16 -44.43
CA ALA A 365 -21.56 14.55 -44.69
C ALA A 365 -20.58 15.57 -44.10
N LEU A 366 -19.93 15.24 -42.98
CA LEU A 366 -18.87 16.06 -42.39
C LEU A 366 -17.53 15.91 -43.11
N TRP A 367 -17.30 14.74 -43.71
CA TRP A 367 -16.09 14.46 -44.49
C TRP A 367 -16.12 15.12 -45.88
N LEU A 368 -17.30 15.14 -46.51
CA LEU A 368 -17.52 15.87 -47.77
C LEU A 368 -17.65 17.38 -47.47
N SER A 369 -16.87 18.22 -48.16
CA SER A 369 -17.04 19.67 -48.07
C SER A 369 -18.46 20.10 -48.47
N PRO A 370 -18.96 21.29 -48.08
CA PRO A 370 -20.30 21.75 -48.46
C PRO A 370 -20.52 21.74 -49.99
N MET A 371 -19.46 22.03 -50.76
CA MET A 371 -19.49 21.90 -52.22
C MET A 371 -19.53 20.44 -52.68
N GLY A 372 -18.76 19.53 -52.05
CA GLY A 372 -18.81 18.10 -52.33
C GLY A 372 -20.19 17.47 -52.09
N LEU A 373 -20.90 17.93 -51.06
CA LEU A 373 -22.27 17.51 -50.74
C LEU A 373 -23.29 17.96 -51.79
N LEU A 374 -23.17 19.21 -52.28
CA LEU A 374 -24.00 19.72 -53.38
C LEU A 374 -23.71 18.98 -54.70
N PHE A 375 -22.45 18.65 -55.00
CA PHE A 375 -22.09 17.85 -56.17
C PHE A 375 -22.66 16.44 -56.09
N ALA A 376 -22.59 15.78 -54.93
CA ALA A 376 -23.15 14.44 -54.73
C ALA A 376 -24.68 14.42 -54.87
N LEU A 377 -25.38 15.40 -54.29
CA LEU A 377 -26.84 15.53 -54.42
C LEU A 377 -27.26 15.85 -55.87
N GLY A 378 -26.51 16.73 -56.54
CA GLY A 378 -26.72 17.03 -57.97
C GLY A 378 -26.52 15.79 -58.85
N ALA A 379 -25.45 15.03 -58.64
CA ALA A 379 -25.19 13.80 -59.37
C ALA A 379 -26.26 12.72 -59.11
N ALA A 380 -26.73 12.59 -57.86
CA ALA A 380 -27.81 11.67 -57.51
C ALA A 380 -29.15 12.07 -58.16
N ALA A 381 -29.50 13.36 -58.19
CA ALA A 381 -30.69 13.84 -58.87
C ALA A 381 -30.62 13.64 -60.40
N ILE A 382 -29.44 13.84 -60.99
CA ILE A 382 -29.19 13.55 -62.42
C ILE A 382 -29.31 12.05 -62.69
N ALA A 383 -28.76 11.19 -61.82
CA ALA A 383 -28.86 9.74 -61.94
C ALA A 383 -30.32 9.25 -61.78
N LEU A 384 -31.09 9.79 -60.84
CA LEU A 384 -32.51 9.49 -60.64
C LEU A 384 -33.37 9.95 -61.81
N THR A 385 -33.11 11.15 -62.34
CA THR A 385 -33.83 11.65 -63.53
C THR A 385 -33.46 10.84 -64.77
N TRP A 386 -32.21 10.41 -64.90
CA TRP A 386 -31.77 9.52 -65.97
C TRP A 386 -32.35 8.11 -65.85
N MET A 387 -32.41 7.53 -64.65
CA MET A 387 -33.10 6.27 -64.38
C MET A 387 -34.60 6.38 -64.66
N ARG A 388 -35.26 7.45 -64.20
CA ARG A 388 -36.67 7.72 -64.51
C ARG A 388 -36.90 7.86 -66.01
N ARG A 389 -36.03 8.57 -66.73
CA ARG A 389 -36.09 8.68 -68.19
C ARG A 389 -35.89 7.33 -68.87
N ARG A 390 -34.93 6.52 -68.42
CA ARG A 390 -34.73 5.16 -68.94
C ARG A 390 -35.93 4.26 -68.70
N VAL A 391 -36.53 4.30 -67.51
CA VAL A 391 -37.72 3.53 -67.17
C VAL A 391 -38.93 3.97 -68.00
N VAL A 392 -39.16 5.28 -68.16
CA VAL A 392 -40.22 5.82 -69.02
C VAL A 392 -39.99 5.47 -70.49
N GLN A 393 -38.75 5.54 -70.98
CA GLN A 393 -38.41 5.13 -72.34
C GLN A 393 -38.57 3.63 -72.55
N HIS A 394 -38.34 2.79 -71.55
CA HIS A 394 -38.61 1.36 -71.61
C HIS A 394 -40.12 1.10 -71.67
N ILE A 395 -40.90 1.73 -70.78
CA ILE A 395 -42.37 1.62 -70.75
C ILE A 395 -43.02 2.13 -72.06
N LEU A 396 -42.53 3.23 -72.64
CA LEU A 396 -43.04 3.75 -73.92
C LEU A 396 -42.67 2.89 -75.13
N ARG A 397 -41.64 2.05 -75.02
CA ARG A 397 -41.22 1.11 -76.07
C ARG A 397 -42.08 -0.15 -76.08
N ASP A 398 -42.70 -0.48 -74.94
CA ASP A 398 -43.62 -1.59 -74.76
C ASP A 398 -45.09 -1.21 -74.94
N VAL A 399 -45.39 0.04 -75.35
CA VAL A 399 -46.75 0.42 -75.81
C VAL A 399 -46.94 -0.10 -77.24
N PRO A 400 -47.85 -1.06 -77.48
CA PRO A 400 -48.13 -1.56 -78.83
C PRO A 400 -48.71 -0.43 -79.69
N MET A 401 -48.28 -0.35 -80.95
CA MET A 401 -48.65 0.68 -81.94
C MET A 401 -50.15 0.71 -82.34
N GLU A 402 -51.01 -0.07 -81.68
CA GLU A 402 -52.46 -0.15 -81.97
C GLU A 402 -53.30 0.91 -81.22
N ALA A 403 -52.70 1.70 -80.31
CA ALA A 403 -53.35 2.83 -79.64
C ALA A 403 -52.87 4.21 -80.13
N ARG A 404 -52.29 4.30 -81.34
CA ARG A 404 -52.08 5.57 -82.07
C ARG A 404 -53.02 5.66 -83.27
N ARG A 405 -54.29 5.87 -82.96
CA ARG A 405 -55.25 6.57 -83.84
C ARG A 405 -55.97 7.61 -83.02
#